data_AF-A0A9N9PG93-F1
#
_entry.id   AF-A0A9N9PG93-F1
#
_cell.length_a   1.000
_cell.length_b   1.000
_cell.length_c   1.000
_cell.angle_alpha   90.00
_cell.angle_beta   90.00
_cell.angle_gamma   90.00
#
_symmetry.space_group_name_H-M   'P 1'
#
loop_
_entity.id
_entity.type
_entity.pdbx_description
1 polymer ?
#
loop_
_entity_poly.entity_id
_entity_poly.type
_entity_poly.pdbx_seq_one_letter_code
_entity_poly.pdbx_strand_id
1 'polypeptide(L)'
;MDFYSFRLFSHHTEFSTILRGGKLLQEFMVDAWATTEQNRLRYLRMNQDVLRADVYQGLADALGTIVNEEINLNNLGRRIILPSTHIG
;
A
#
# COMPACT_ATOMS: atom_id res chain seq x y z
N MET A 1 1.52 4.73 -11.45
CA MET A 1 0.43 4.14 -12.26
C MET A 1 0.56 4.46 -13.74
N ASP A 2 1.34 5.47 -14.08
CA ASP A 2 1.40 6.05 -15.42
C ASP A 2 1.73 5.02 -16.50
N PHE A 3 2.69 4.12 -16.24
CA PHE A 3 3.00 3.00 -17.15
C PHE A 3 1.80 2.06 -17.39
N TYR A 4 1.11 1.62 -16.34
CA TYR A 4 -0.05 0.74 -16.46
C TYR A 4 -1.21 1.47 -17.15
N SER A 5 -1.42 2.76 -16.83
CA SER A 5 -2.45 3.57 -17.48
C SER A 5 -2.20 3.70 -18.99
N PHE A 6 -0.96 3.97 -19.39
CA PHE A 6 -0.56 4.03 -20.81
C PHE A 6 -0.83 2.71 -21.53
N ARG A 7 -0.54 1.57 -20.90
CA ARG A 7 -0.81 0.24 -21.48
C ARG A 7 -2.29 -0.12 -21.55
N LEU A 8 -3.13 0.47 -20.69
CA LEU A 8 -4.58 0.25 -20.66
C LEU A 8 -5.35 1.16 -21.62
N PHE A 9 -4.77 2.28 -22.05
CA PHE A 9 -5.39 3.11 -23.08
C PHE A 9 -5.26 2.46 -24.46
N SER A 10 -6.35 2.45 -25.21
CA SER A 10 -6.34 1.98 -26.60
C SER A 10 -5.69 3.05 -27.48
N HIS A 11 -4.72 2.62 -28.29
CA HIS A 11 -4.06 3.48 -29.27
C HIS A 11 -4.41 2.99 -30.67
N HIS A 12 -4.88 3.90 -31.53
CA HIS A 12 -5.26 3.54 -32.91
C HIS A 12 -4.06 3.14 -33.78
N THR A 13 -2.85 3.50 -33.35
CA THR A 13 -1.60 3.24 -34.07
C THR A 13 -0.99 1.87 -33.78
N GLU A 14 -1.43 1.19 -32.72
CA GLU A 14 -0.82 -0.07 -32.26
C GLU A 14 -1.87 -1.10 -31.86
N PHE A 15 -1.60 -2.37 -32.16
CA PHE A 15 -2.47 -3.45 -31.73
C PHE A 15 -2.26 -3.73 -30.23
N SER A 16 -3.26 -3.41 -29.41
CA SER A 16 -3.20 -3.64 -27.96
C SER A 16 -3.51 -5.10 -27.61
N THR A 17 -2.49 -5.96 -27.63
CA THR A 17 -2.61 -7.39 -27.27
C THR A 17 -3.17 -7.59 -25.86
N ILE A 18 -2.74 -6.74 -24.91
CA ILE A 18 -3.20 -6.78 -23.50
C ILE A 18 -4.71 -6.58 -23.42
N LEU A 19 -5.25 -5.60 -24.15
CA LEU A 19 -6.70 -5.27 -24.15
C LEU A 19 -7.58 -6.38 -24.72
N ARG A 20 -7.02 -7.27 -25.54
CA ARG A 20 -7.75 -8.39 -26.15
C ARG A 20 -7.49 -9.73 -25.44
N GLY A 21 -6.71 -9.72 -24.35
CA GLY A 21 -6.33 -10.92 -23.60
C GLY A 21 -7.40 -11.50 -22.68
N GLY A 22 -8.57 -10.85 -22.53
CA GLY A 22 -9.69 -11.36 -21.73
C GLY A 22 -9.31 -11.60 -20.26
N LYS A 23 -9.17 -12.88 -19.86
CA LYS A 23 -8.71 -13.25 -18.50
C LYS A 23 -7.32 -12.71 -18.18
N LEU A 24 -6.40 -12.69 -19.14
CA LEU A 24 -5.06 -12.14 -18.96
C LEU A 24 -5.10 -10.62 -18.69
N LEU A 25 -6.11 -9.92 -19.21
CA LEU A 25 -6.31 -8.51 -18.88
C LEU A 25 -6.74 -8.34 -17.42
N GLN A 26 -7.63 -9.20 -16.93
CA GLN A 26 -8.09 -9.15 -15.54
C GLN A 26 -6.92 -9.40 -14.58
N GLU A 27 -6.11 -10.42 -14.85
CA GLU A 27 -4.89 -10.73 -14.09
C GLU A 27 -3.92 -9.54 -14.11
N PHE A 28 -3.64 -9.00 -15.30
CA PHE A 28 -2.78 -7.82 -15.45
C PHE A 28 -3.28 -6.60 -14.64
N MET A 29 -4.59 -6.35 -14.63
CA MET A 29 -5.17 -5.24 -13.85
C MET A 29 -5.02 -5.46 -12.33
N VAL A 30 -5.28 -6.67 -11.85
CA VAL A 30 -5.13 -7.02 -10.43
C VAL A 30 -3.67 -6.90 -10.01
N ASP A 31 -2.75 -7.43 -10.81
CA ASP A 31 -1.31 -7.36 -10.53
C ASP A 31 -0.79 -5.91 -10.54
N ALA A 32 -1.23 -5.10 -11.51
CA ALA A 32 -0.88 -3.67 -11.58
C ALA A 32 -1.32 -2.91 -10.32
N TRP A 33 -2.54 -3.18 -9.84
CA TRP A 33 -3.04 -2.61 -8.60
C TRP A 33 -2.22 -3.08 -7.40
N ALA A 34 -2.03 -4.38 -7.24
CA ALA A 34 -1.31 -4.97 -6.12
C ALA A 34 0.14 -4.47 -6.03
N THR A 35 0.83 -4.40 -7.18
CA THR A 35 2.21 -3.88 -7.27
C THR A 35 2.28 -2.43 -6.83
N THR A 36 1.30 -1.62 -7.23
CA THR A 36 1.28 -0.20 -6.86
C THR A 36 0.94 0.01 -5.40
N GLU A 37 -0.04 -0.73 -4.87
CA GLU A 37 -0.38 -0.65 -3.44
C GLU A 37 0.76 -1.16 -2.58
N GLN A 38 1.46 -2.21 -2.99
CA GLN A 38 2.66 -2.69 -2.31
C GLN A 38 3.78 -1.63 -2.29
N ASN A 39 3.98 -0.90 -3.39
CA ASN A 39 4.92 0.22 -3.42
C ASN A 39 4.50 1.35 -2.48
N ARG A 40 3.20 1.66 -2.40
CA ARG A 40 2.67 2.66 -1.46
C ARG A 40 2.87 2.23 -0.01
N LEU A 41 2.58 0.97 0.32
CA LEU A 41 2.83 0.41 1.66
C LEU A 41 4.31 0.40 2.02
N ARG A 42 5.19 0.11 1.05
CA ARG A 42 6.65 0.21 1.23
C ARG A 42 7.06 1.66 1.52
N TYR A 43 6.52 2.64 0.79
CA TYR A 43 6.77 4.05 1.06
C TYR A 43 6.31 4.44 2.46
N LEU A 44 5.10 4.05 2.86
CA LEU A 44 4.58 4.32 4.21
C LEU A 44 5.48 3.69 5.28
N ARG A 45 5.97 2.47 5.07
CA ARG A 45 6.89 1.79 5.99
C ARG A 45 8.22 2.54 6.15
N MET A 46 8.77 3.05 5.05
CA MET A 46 10.10 3.68 5.05
C MET A 46 10.09 5.13 5.52
N ASN A 47 8.97 5.86 5.32
CA ASN A 47 8.87 7.30 5.58
C ASN A 47 7.95 7.64 6.76
N GLN A 48 7.83 6.75 7.76
CA GLN A 48 7.04 7.00 8.96
C GLN A 48 7.44 8.30 9.67
N ASP A 49 8.74 8.58 9.77
CA ASP A 49 9.27 9.77 10.46
C ASP A 49 8.84 11.07 9.75
N VAL A 50 8.83 11.07 8.41
CA VAL A 50 8.34 12.21 7.58
C VAL A 50 6.84 12.41 7.72
N LEU A 51 6.09 11.33 7.92
CA LEU A 51 4.64 11.35 8.13
C LEU A 51 4.25 11.81 9.55
N ARG A 52 5.23 12.23 10.37
CA ARG A 52 5.04 12.58 11.79
C ARG A 52 4.43 11.42 12.58
N ALA A 53 4.86 10.19 12.28
CA ALA A 53 4.43 9.01 13.00
C ALA A 53 4.62 9.17 14.52
N ASP A 54 5.61 9.96 14.97
CA ASP A 54 5.85 10.29 16.39
C ASP A 54 4.63 10.86 17.11
N VAL A 55 3.83 11.70 16.45
CA VAL A 55 2.59 12.27 17.02
C VAL A 55 1.55 11.17 17.23
N TYR A 56 1.48 10.22 16.30
CA TYR A 56 0.62 9.06 16.41
C TYR A 56 1.20 7.97 17.31
N GLN A 57 2.52 7.95 17.51
CA GLN A 57 3.19 7.03 18.43
C GLN A 57 2.80 7.35 19.87
N GLY A 58 2.76 8.62 20.27
CA GLY A 58 2.24 9.00 21.59
C GLY A 58 0.78 8.57 21.82
N LEU A 59 -0.06 8.63 20.79
CA LEU A 59 -1.45 8.12 20.85
C LEU A 59 -1.50 6.58 20.83
N ALA A 60 -0.63 5.93 20.06
CA ALA A 60 -0.50 4.48 20.01
C ALA A 60 0.06 3.89 21.31
N ASP A 61 0.94 4.62 21.99
CA ASP A 61 1.50 4.29 23.31
C ASP A 61 0.42 4.50 24.38
N ALA A 62 -0.34 5.59 24.34
CA ALA A 62 -1.47 5.82 25.26
C ALA A 62 -2.59 4.76 25.09
N LEU A 63 -2.89 4.36 23.85
CA LEU A 63 -3.79 3.23 23.56
C LEU A 63 -3.14 1.89 23.93
N GLY A 64 -1.83 1.75 23.76
CA GLY A 64 -1.05 0.56 24.12
C GLY A 64 -1.01 0.32 25.63
N THR A 65 -0.92 1.38 26.43
CA THR A 65 -1.00 1.31 27.91
C THR A 65 -2.39 0.89 28.40
N ILE A 66 -3.46 1.15 27.62
CA ILE A 66 -4.82 0.68 27.94
C ILE A 66 -4.98 -0.81 27.57
N VAL A 67 -4.22 -1.30 26.59
CA VAL A 67 -4.39 -2.66 26.03
C VAL A 67 -3.38 -3.67 26.57
N ASN A 68 -2.19 -3.27 27.06
CA ASN A 68 -1.11 -4.21 27.35
C ASN A 68 -0.31 -3.91 28.63
N GLU A 69 -0.66 -4.58 29.74
CA GLU A 69 0.30 -4.91 30.81
C GLU A 69 1.21 -6.11 30.45
N GLU A 70 0.97 -6.83 29.34
CA GLU A 70 1.64 -8.13 29.09
C GLU A 70 2.37 -8.31 27.75
N ILE A 71 2.36 -7.35 26.83
CA ILE A 71 2.86 -7.61 25.47
C ILE A 71 4.26 -7.01 25.25
N ASN A 72 5.27 -7.88 25.26
CA ASN A 72 6.67 -7.58 24.93
C ASN A 72 6.81 -7.00 23.50
N LEU A 73 6.88 -5.67 23.42
CA LEU A 73 7.00 -4.88 22.17
C LEU A 73 8.22 -5.25 21.31
N ASN A 74 9.27 -5.82 21.91
CA ASN A 74 10.48 -6.25 21.20
C ASN A 74 10.27 -7.48 20.30
N ASN A 75 9.21 -8.28 20.50
CA ASN A 75 8.98 -9.52 19.74
C ASN A 75 7.97 -9.38 18.58
N LEU A 76 7.27 -8.23 18.45
CA LEU A 76 6.14 -8.06 17.53
C LEU A 76 6.47 -7.41 16.19
N GLY A 77 7.73 -7.06 15.95
CA GLY A 77 8.13 -6.30 14.77
C GLY A 77 7.76 -4.82 14.87
N ARG A 78 8.15 -4.03 13.86
CA ARG A 78 7.94 -2.57 13.86
C ARG A 78 6.48 -2.26 13.51
N ARG A 79 5.75 -1.66 14.44
CA ARG A 79 4.39 -1.15 14.22
C ARG A 79 4.45 0.01 13.20
N ILE A 80 3.69 -0.10 12.12
CA ILE A 80 3.60 0.93 11.06
C ILE A 80 2.21 1.53 11.14
N ILE A 81 2.12 2.85 11.14
CA ILE A 81 0.85 3.56 11.21
C ILE A 81 0.40 3.84 9.77
N LEU A 82 -0.80 3.37 9.44
CA LEU A 82 -1.42 3.61 8.15
C LEU A 82 -2.27 4.87 8.21
N PRO A 83 -2.32 5.66 7.12
CA PRO A 83 -3.21 6.81 7.06
C PRO A 83 -4.68 6.37 7.08
N SER A 84 -5.56 7.21 7.62
CA SER A 84 -7.02 6.95 7.68
C SER A 84 -7.66 6.72 6.30
N THR A 85 -7.00 7.18 5.24
CA THR A 85 -7.43 6.99 3.84
C THR A 85 -7.10 5.61 3.28
N HIS A 86 -6.38 4.76 4.01
CA HIS A 86 -6.09 3.41 3.54
C HIS A 86 -7.37 2.56 3.62
N ILE A 87 -7.75 2.00 2.48
CA ILE A 87 -8.92 1.12 2.36
C ILE A 87 -8.36 -0.29 2.45
N GLY A 88 -8.79 -1.02 3.49
CA GLY A 88 -8.40 -2.41 3.74
C GLY A 88 -9.08 -3.39 2.78
#